data_AF-A0A1M4UZF6-F1
#
_entry.id   AF-A0A1M4UZF6-F1
#
_cell.length_a   1.000
_cell.length_b   1.000
_cell.length_c   1.000
_cell.angle_alpha   90.00
_cell.angle_beta   90.00
_cell.angle_gamma   90.00
#
_symmetry.space_group_name_H-M   'P 1'
#
loop_
_entity.id
_entity.type
_entity.pdbx_description
1 polymer ?
#
loop_
_entity_poly.entity_id
_entity_poly.type
_entity_poly.pdbx_seq_one_letter_code
_entity_poly.pdbx_strand_id
1 'polypeptide(L)'
;MNVNALQIPPLGSDTESSGDPVRRQKEELRKACRDFESLLSAYLFKSMRSAVPRAEDPEHARTIYESLFDEALAQECAEQGSLGLGELLYRQLEPLIHEPGSPRKAKRA
;
A
#
# COMPACT_ATOMS: atom_id res chain seq x y z
N MET A 1 55.65 -25.11 -21.80
CA MET A 1 55.63 -24.13 -20.71
C MET A 1 54.90 -22.90 -21.22
N ASN A 2 53.65 -22.71 -20.81
CA ASN A 2 52.84 -21.54 -21.18
C ASN A 2 52.55 -20.79 -19.88
N VAL A 3 53.13 -19.61 -19.74
CA VAL A 3 52.99 -18.73 -18.58
C VAL A 3 51.85 -17.77 -18.86
N ASN A 4 50.61 -18.19 -18.59
CA ASN A 4 49.50 -17.24 -18.50
C ASN A 4 48.52 -17.68 -17.42
N ALA A 5 49.00 -17.61 -16.18
CA ALA A 5 48.20 -17.72 -14.98
C ALA A 5 48.45 -16.43 -14.17
N LEU A 6 47.63 -15.40 -14.43
CA LEU A 6 47.30 -14.26 -13.55
C LEU A 6 46.35 -13.31 -14.30
N GLN A 7 45.18 -13.83 -14.70
CA GLN A 7 44.05 -12.97 -15.07
C GLN A 7 43.30 -12.67 -13.76
N ILE A 8 43.56 -11.51 -13.16
CA ILE A 8 42.79 -10.98 -12.02
C ILE A 8 41.41 -10.60 -12.56
N PRO A 9 40.29 -11.11 -12.03
CA PRO A 9 38.96 -10.65 -12.44
C PRO A 9 38.79 -9.17 -12.06
N PRO A 10 38.13 -8.34 -12.91
CA PRO A 10 37.88 -6.95 -12.57
C PRO A 10 37.03 -6.88 -11.29
N LEU A 11 37.58 -6.22 -10.28
CA LEU A 11 36.88 -5.85 -9.06
C LEU A 11 35.88 -4.75 -9.45
N GLY A 12 34.62 -5.13 -9.69
CA GLY A 12 33.63 -4.17 -10.20
C GLY A 12 32.28 -4.78 -10.55
N SER A 13 31.57 -5.25 -9.52
CA SER A 13 30.20 -4.80 -9.25
C SER A 13 29.77 -5.46 -7.96
N ASP A 14 30.15 -4.85 -6.84
CA ASP A 14 29.26 -4.88 -5.69
C ASP A 14 27.95 -4.26 -6.18
N THR A 15 27.05 -5.09 -6.73
CA THR A 15 25.62 -4.81 -6.71
C THR A 15 25.22 -4.87 -5.24
N GLU A 16 25.67 -3.86 -4.49
CA GLU A 16 25.07 -3.51 -3.23
C GLU A 16 23.61 -3.21 -3.54
N SER A 17 22.78 -4.06 -2.95
CA SER A 17 21.33 -3.92 -2.82
C SER A 17 20.99 -2.62 -2.07
N SER A 18 21.17 -1.47 -2.72
CA SER A 18 20.64 -0.20 -2.25
C SER A 18 19.58 0.27 -3.24
N GLY A 19 18.38 -0.29 -3.09
CA GLY A 19 17.20 0.21 -3.79
C GLY A 19 16.99 1.67 -3.38
N ASP A 20 16.88 2.54 -4.38
CA ASP A 20 16.62 3.98 -4.21
C ASP A 20 15.59 4.22 -3.08
N PRO A 21 15.97 4.95 -2.00
CA PRO A 21 15.10 5.16 -0.84
C PRO A 21 13.77 5.84 -1.21
N VAL A 22 13.76 6.66 -2.27
CA VAL A 22 12.54 7.30 -2.77
C VAL A 22 11.60 6.27 -3.40
N ARG A 23 12.12 5.33 -4.19
CA ARG A 23 11.31 4.24 -4.75
C ARG A 23 10.66 3.41 -3.66
N ARG A 24 11.41 3.04 -2.62
CA ARG A 24 10.87 2.29 -1.49
C ARG A 24 9.77 3.07 -0.76
N GLN A 25 9.98 4.36 -0.49
CA GLN A 25 8.95 5.20 0.14
C GLN A 25 7.69 5.32 -0.73
N LYS A 26 7.82 5.41 -2.05
CA LYS A 26 6.68 5.42 -2.97
C LYS A 26 5.91 4.10 -2.94
N GLU A 27 6.59 2.96 -2.87
CA GLU A 27 5.97 1.64 -2.76
C GLU A 27 5.24 1.48 -1.42
N GLU A 28 5.86 1.90 -0.31
CA GLU A 28 5.26 1.89 1.03
C GLU A 28 4.03 2.82 1.10
N LEU A 29 4.10 4.02 0.53
CA LEU A 29 2.96 4.94 0.43
C LEU A 29 1.81 4.32 -0.37
N ARG A 30 2.12 3.68 -1.50
CA ARG A 30 1.10 3.01 -2.32
C ARG A 30 0.45 1.84 -1.59
N LYS A 31 1.21 1.10 -0.79
CA LYS A 31 0.67 0.04 0.08
C LYS A 31 -0.25 0.65 1.15
N ALA A 32 0.20 1.68 1.86
CA ALA A 32 -0.59 2.33 2.90
C ALA A 32 -1.92 2.89 2.36
N CYS A 33 -1.92 3.48 1.15
CA CYS A 33 -3.15 3.98 0.53
C CYS A 33 -4.15 2.85 0.19
N ARG A 34 -3.65 1.68 -0.25
CA ARG A 34 -4.49 0.49 -0.49
C ARG A 34 -5.04 -0.07 0.81
N ASP A 35 -4.19 -0.22 1.82
CA ASP A 35 -4.60 -0.70 3.15
C ASP A 35 -5.69 0.22 3.77
N PHE A 36 -5.55 1.54 3.58
CA PHE A 36 -6.55 2.51 4.01
C PHE A 36 -7.89 2.34 3.27
N GLU A 37 -7.85 2.14 1.95
CA GLU A 37 -9.06 1.86 1.16
C GLU A 37 -9.77 0.60 1.63
N SER A 38 -9.04 -0.46 1.98
CA SER A 38 -9.61 -1.66 2.60
C SER A 38 -10.34 -1.31 3.90
N LEU A 39 -9.67 -0.65 4.84
CA LEU A 39 -10.27 -0.31 6.13
C LEU A 39 -11.52 0.56 5.98
N LEU A 40 -11.46 1.55 5.09
CA LEU A 40 -12.59 2.43 4.77
C LEU A 40 -13.75 1.65 4.17
N SER A 41 -13.48 0.73 3.25
CA SER A 41 -14.51 -0.11 2.61
C SER A 41 -15.19 -1.01 3.63
N ALA A 42 -14.42 -1.65 4.51
CA ALA A 42 -14.97 -2.47 5.60
C ALA A 42 -15.87 -1.63 6.53
N TYR A 43 -15.42 -0.42 6.88
CA TYR A 43 -16.22 0.51 7.68
C TYR A 43 -17.52 0.91 6.97
N LEU A 44 -17.47 1.15 5.66
CA LEU A 44 -18.64 1.49 4.86
C LEU A 44 -19.66 0.34 4.87
N PHE A 45 -19.22 -0.90 4.61
CA PHE A 45 -20.09 -2.08 4.64
C PHE A 45 -20.71 -2.32 6.02
N LYS A 46 -19.90 -2.20 7.08
CA LYS A 46 -20.38 -2.28 8.47
C LYS A 46 -21.44 -1.21 8.77
N SER A 47 -21.23 0.02 8.29
CA SER A 47 -22.16 1.14 8.51
C SER A 47 -23.47 0.92 7.75
N MET A 48 -23.41 0.43 6.51
CA MET A 48 -24.59 0.08 5.71
C MET A 48 -25.42 -1.02 6.37
N ARG A 49 -24.79 -2.03 6.99
CA ARG A 49 -25.52 -3.09 7.73
C ARG A 49 -26.11 -2.63 9.05
N SER A 50 -25.40 -1.76 9.77
CA SER A 50 -25.89 -1.18 11.03
C SER A 50 -27.13 -0.32 10.83
N ALA A 51 -27.32 0.23 9.61
CA ALA A 51 -28.49 1.02 9.25
C ALA A 51 -29.77 0.17 9.00
N VAL A 52 -29.66 -1.16 8.94
CA VAL A 52 -30.82 -2.06 8.76
C VAL A 52 -31.31 -2.55 10.14
N PRO A 53 -32.58 -2.32 10.53
CA PRO A 53 -33.13 -2.81 11.79
C PRO A 53 -33.01 -4.34 11.89
N ARG A 54 -32.48 -4.85 13.01
CA ARG A 54 -32.29 -6.29 13.24
C ARG A 54 -33.44 -6.86 14.08
N ALA A 55 -33.95 -8.02 13.68
CA ALA A 55 -34.83 -8.84 14.52
C ALA A 55 -33.99 -9.61 15.54
N GLU A 56 -34.55 -9.83 16.73
CA GLU A 56 -33.91 -10.42 17.91
C GLU A 56 -33.52 -11.90 17.65
N ASP A 57 -32.27 -12.17 17.25
CA ASP A 57 -31.73 -13.52 17.05
C ASP A 57 -30.25 -13.58 17.49
N PRO A 58 -29.68 -14.73 17.91
CA PRO A 58 -28.42 -14.77 18.67
C PRO A 58 -27.21 -14.30 17.85
N GLU A 59 -26.67 -13.14 18.25
CA GLU A 59 -25.85 -12.25 17.42
C GLU A 59 -24.37 -12.63 17.26
N HIS A 60 -23.79 -13.44 18.15
CA HIS A 60 -22.32 -13.53 18.24
C HIS A 60 -21.66 -14.21 17.03
N ALA A 61 -22.11 -15.41 16.65
CA ALA A 61 -21.54 -16.15 15.52
C ALA A 61 -21.74 -15.40 14.18
N ARG A 62 -22.90 -14.78 14.03
CA ARG A 62 -23.25 -13.98 12.84
C ARG A 62 -22.42 -12.72 12.74
N THR A 63 -22.21 -12.00 13.84
CA THR A 63 -21.39 -10.79 13.86
C THR A 63 -19.93 -11.08 13.50
N ILE A 64 -19.39 -12.21 13.98
CA ILE A 64 -18.04 -12.66 13.62
C ILE A 64 -17.98 -12.97 12.12
N TYR A 65 -18.92 -13.74 11.59
CA TYR A 65 -18.98 -14.06 10.15
C TYR A 65 -19.12 -12.80 9.28
N GLU A 66 -20.01 -11.88 9.65
CA GLU A 66 -20.23 -10.62 8.95
C GLU A 66 -18.97 -9.75 8.94
N SER A 67 -18.22 -9.71 10.05
CA SER A 67 -16.96 -8.98 10.14
C SER A 67 -15.87 -9.60 9.27
N LEU A 68 -15.73 -10.92 9.28
CA LEU A 68 -14.80 -11.66 8.42
C LEU A 68 -15.13 -11.46 6.93
N PHE A 69 -16.43 -11.43 6.60
CA PHE A 69 -16.88 -11.18 5.24
C PHE A 69 -16.62 -9.73 4.80
N ASP A 70 -16.83 -8.75 5.68
CA ASP A 70 -16.50 -7.34 5.41
C ASP A 70 -15.01 -7.13 5.15
N GLU A 71 -14.16 -7.77 5.94
CA GLU A 71 -12.71 -7.68 5.80
C GLU A 71 -12.22 -8.32 4.50
N ALA A 72 -12.72 -9.51 4.15
CA ALA A 72 -12.39 -10.17 2.89
C ALA A 72 -12.85 -9.35 1.67
N LEU A 73 -14.08 -8.83 1.71
CA LEU A 73 -14.61 -8.01 0.63
C LEU A 73 -13.85 -6.70 0.47
N ALA A 74 -13.50 -6.06 1.59
CA ALA A 74 -12.70 -4.86 1.60
C ALA A 74 -11.30 -5.07 1.01
N GLN A 75 -10.64 -6.16 1.38
CA GLN A 75 -9.33 -6.50 0.86
C GLN A 75 -9.38 -6.77 -0.65
N GLU A 76 -10.36 -7.55 -1.12
CA GLU A 76 -10.56 -7.81 -2.55
C GLU A 76 -10.82 -6.50 -3.32
N CYS A 77 -11.63 -5.59 -2.76
CA CYS A 77 -11.90 -4.29 -3.38
C CYS A 77 -10.64 -3.43 -3.52
N ALA A 78 -9.75 -3.44 -2.52
CA ALA A 78 -8.50 -2.68 -2.55
C ALA A 78 -7.43 -3.32 -3.44
N GLU A 79 -7.41 -4.65 -3.54
CA GLU A 79 -6.53 -5.38 -4.46
C GLU A 79 -6.94 -5.19 -5.91
N GLN A 80 -8.25 -5.28 -6.20
CA GLN A 80 -8.79 -5.06 -7.55
C GLN A 80 -8.91 -3.57 -7.93
N GLY A 81 -8.82 -2.64 -6.96
CA GLY A 81 -8.93 -1.20 -7.20
C GLY A 81 -10.34 -0.71 -7.52
N SER A 82 -11.37 -1.41 -7.02
CA SER A 82 -12.79 -1.23 -7.39
C SER A 82 -13.35 0.17 -7.12
N LEU A 83 -12.85 0.87 -6.09
CA LEU A 83 -13.32 2.22 -5.72
C LEU A 83 -12.39 3.34 -6.15
N GLY A 84 -11.12 3.03 -6.45
CA GLY A 84 -10.12 3.99 -6.95
C GLY A 84 -9.70 5.09 -5.97
N LEU A 85 -10.16 5.05 -4.70
CA LEU A 85 -9.86 6.06 -3.70
C LEU A 85 -8.43 5.93 -3.18
N GLY A 86 -7.93 4.71 -2.99
CA GLY A 86 -6.54 4.47 -2.59
C GLY A 86 -5.55 5.00 -3.65
N GLU A 87 -5.84 4.75 -4.93
CA GLU A 87 -5.05 5.25 -6.05
C GLU A 87 -5.16 6.79 -6.20
N LEU A 88 -6.35 7.36 -6.00
CA LEU A 88 -6.53 8.81 -5.99
C LEU A 88 -5.69 9.46 -4.87
N LEU A 89 -5.75 8.90 -3.67
CA LEU A 89 -4.99 9.39 -2.52
C LEU A 89 -3.48 9.27 -2.75
N TYR A 90 -3.04 8.14 -3.32
CA TYR A 90 -1.65 7.94 -3.72
C TYR A 90 -1.19 9.04 -4.69
N ARG A 91 -1.96 9.35 -5.73
CA ARG A 91 -1.60 10.41 -6.70
C ARG A 91 -1.51 11.80 -6.09
N GLN A 92 -2.28 12.08 -5.03
CA GLN A 92 -2.21 13.36 -4.33
C GLN A 92 -0.98 13.43 -3.39
N LEU A 93 -0.57 12.30 -2.82
CA LEU A 93 0.50 12.24 -1.82
C LEU A 93 1.88 11.92 -2.41
N GLU A 94 1.95 11.20 -3.53
CA GLU A 94 3.20 10.82 -4.20
C GLU A 94 4.13 12.03 -4.46
N PRO A 95 3.64 13.21 -4.91
CA PRO A 95 4.49 14.37 -5.13
C PRO A 95 5.14 14.94 -3.86
N LEU A 96 4.66 14.57 -2.68
CA LEU A 96 5.22 15.00 -1.39
C LEU A 96 6.45 14.17 -0.98
N ILE A 97 6.65 12.98 -1.58
CA ILE A 97 7.85 12.18 -1.38
C ILE A 97 8.98 12.81 -2.19
N HIS A 98 9.84 13.53 -1.48
CA HIS A 98 10.97 14.24 -2.06
C HIS A 98 12.29 13.61 -1.62
N GLU A 99 13.28 13.55 -2.52
CA GLU A 99 14.68 13.30 -2.15
C GLU A 99 15.15 14.32 -1.09
N PRO A 100 15.92 13.89 -0.07
CA PRO A 100 16.44 14.77 0.95
C PRO A 100 17.39 15.81 0.32
N GLY A 101 16.94 17.07 0.21
CA GLY A 101 17.80 18.18 -0.24
C GLY A 101 17.18 19.23 -1.17
N SER A 102 15.94 19.05 -1.66
CA SER A 102 15.31 20.06 -2.54
C SER A 102 14.38 21.00 -1.77
N PRO A 103 14.40 22.32 -2.04
CA PRO A 103 13.52 23.27 -1.40
C PRO A 103 12.05 22.95 -1.74
N ARG A 104 11.21 22.75 -0.71
CA ARG A 104 9.76 22.66 -0.86
C ARG A 104 9.29 23.89 -1.64
N LYS A 105 8.82 23.72 -2.87
CA LYS A 105 8.19 24.82 -3.60
C LYS A 105 6.91 25.19 -2.86
N ALA A 106 6.99 26.23 -2.04
CA ALA A 106 5.83 26.86 -1.42
C ALA A 106 4.86 27.25 -2.54
N LYS A 107 3.65 26.68 -2.47
CA LYS A 107 2.54 27.02 -3.37
C LYS A 107 2.33 28.53 -3.25
N ARG A 108 2.60 29.26 -4.33
CA ARG A 108 2.34 30.71 -4.40
C ARG A 108 0.83 30.94 -4.19
N ALA A 109 0.55 31.93 -3.34
CA ALA A 109 -0.78 32.43 -3.00
C ALA A 109 -1.59 32.81 -4.26
#